data_AF-X1RL64-F1
#
_entry.id   AF-X1RL64-F1
#
_cell.length_a   1.000
_cell.length_b   1.000
_cell.length_c   1.000
_cell.angle_alpha   90.00
_cell.angle_beta   90.00
_cell.angle_gamma   90.00
#
_symmetry.space_group_name_H-M   'P 1'
#
loop_
_entity.id
_entity.type
_entity.pdbx_description
1 polymer ?
#
loop_
_entity_poly.entity_id
_entity_poly.type
_entity_poly.pdbx_seq_one_letter_code
_entity_poly.pdbx_strand_id
1 'polypeptide(L)'
;VEVQGSDVDSLEVGGKLPLGIIVEVAGRKMQPDFEPVLERHIHMFMNEAQGLWHMGQRDINWIRISRGAAKAGFKLEHIGKLLHAKFHDDYSSILDKVQVKIFTDQKQVEELRKQAQVVFAERDARLAGMQDEDIETFYSCTLCQSFAPNHICVVSPERPGLCGAYSWLDCRAAFEITPSGPNQPISKGNCVEPTIGQWDKINAFVLKTSGGNVERMSQYSMITDPMTSCGCFECIAAVLPSTGGIMIVNREFPEMTPCGMKFSTLAGTVGGGQQTPGFIGHSKHYINSRKFIA
;
A
#
# COMPACT_ATOMS: atom_id res chain seq x y z
N VAL A 1 -3.32 -23.81 10.07
CA VAL A 1 -3.14 -22.52 10.78
C VAL A 1 -2.48 -22.84 12.10
N GLU A 2 -1.41 -22.13 12.45
CA GLU A 2 -0.69 -22.29 13.72
C GLU A 2 -0.51 -20.94 14.40
N VAL A 3 -0.66 -20.89 15.72
CA VAL A 3 -0.40 -19.71 16.54
C VAL A 3 0.67 -20.10 17.57
N GLN A 4 1.78 -19.39 17.56
CA GLN A 4 2.93 -19.60 18.44
C GLN A 4 3.14 -18.37 19.32
N GLY A 5 2.94 -18.55 20.63
CA GLY A 5 3.00 -17.47 21.62
C GLY A 5 1.63 -17.17 22.24
N SER A 6 1.54 -16.03 22.91
CA SER A 6 0.33 -15.59 23.60
C SER A 6 -0.75 -15.06 22.64
N ASP A 7 -2.02 -15.32 22.94
CA ASP A 7 -3.17 -14.85 22.16
C ASP A 7 -3.77 -13.57 22.77
N VAL A 8 -4.79 -13.00 22.13
CA VAL A 8 -5.44 -11.73 22.54
C VAL A 8 -6.04 -11.80 23.95
N ASP A 9 -6.52 -12.97 24.37
CA ASP A 9 -7.13 -13.20 25.70
C ASP A 9 -6.11 -13.17 26.86
N SER A 10 -4.82 -13.20 26.55
CA SER A 10 -3.74 -13.04 27.53
C SER A 10 -3.44 -11.59 27.91
N LEU A 11 -3.98 -10.62 27.16
CA LEU A 11 -3.70 -9.20 27.34
C LEU A 11 -4.79 -8.49 28.15
N GLU A 12 -4.36 -7.52 28.95
CA GLU A 12 -5.26 -6.49 29.44
C GLU A 12 -5.78 -5.61 28.29
N VAL A 13 -6.95 -5.00 28.48
CA VAL A 13 -7.56 -4.13 27.47
C VAL A 13 -6.64 -2.95 27.15
N GLY A 14 -6.22 -2.85 25.88
CA GLY A 14 -5.27 -1.83 25.43
C GLY A 14 -3.81 -2.29 25.46
N GLY A 15 -3.55 -3.55 25.83
CA GLY A 15 -2.25 -4.21 25.71
C GLY A 15 -1.74 -4.27 24.28
N LYS A 16 -0.45 -4.61 24.14
CA LYS A 16 0.27 -4.70 22.87
C LYS A 16 0.99 -6.04 22.78
N LEU A 17 1.11 -6.56 21.57
CA LEU A 17 1.91 -7.75 21.26
C LEU A 17 2.81 -7.47 20.07
N PRO A 18 4.02 -8.03 20.03
CA PRO A 18 4.72 -8.21 18.77
C PRO A 18 3.91 -9.19 17.90
N LEU A 19 3.99 -9.04 16.58
CA LEU A 19 3.25 -9.89 15.66
C LEU A 19 4.08 -10.20 14.41
N GLY A 20 4.23 -11.49 14.13
CA GLY A 20 4.71 -12.02 12.86
C GLY A 20 3.60 -12.81 12.18
N ILE A 21 3.30 -12.49 10.92
CA ILE A 21 2.35 -13.26 10.10
C ILE A 21 3.16 -13.86 8.95
N ILE A 22 3.32 -15.18 8.96
CA ILE A 22 3.96 -15.91 7.87
C ILE A 22 2.88 -16.67 7.10
N VAL A 23 2.77 -16.37 5.81
CA VAL A 23 1.87 -17.06 4.89
C VAL A 23 2.73 -17.85 3.91
N GLU A 24 2.81 -19.16 4.14
CA GLU A 24 3.47 -20.09 3.24
C GLU A 24 2.47 -20.50 2.17
N VAL A 25 2.87 -20.36 0.91
CA VAL A 25 2.03 -20.69 -0.24
C VAL A 25 2.76 -21.63 -1.17
N ALA A 26 2.01 -22.54 -1.79
CA ALA A 26 2.54 -23.40 -2.84
C ALA A 26 1.50 -23.56 -3.94
N GLY A 27 1.94 -23.54 -5.19
CA GLY A 27 1.09 -23.85 -6.33
C GLY A 27 1.91 -23.97 -7.60
N ARG A 28 1.44 -24.77 -8.56
CA ARG A 28 2.19 -25.03 -9.81
C ARG A 28 2.51 -23.78 -10.63
N LYS A 29 1.64 -22.75 -10.54
CA LYS A 29 1.82 -21.46 -11.21
C LYS A 29 2.32 -20.36 -10.28
N MET A 30 2.56 -20.66 -9.01
CA MET A 30 3.09 -19.69 -8.05
C MET A 30 4.55 -19.37 -8.38
N GLN A 31 4.90 -18.10 -8.33
CA GLN A 31 6.25 -17.60 -8.58
C GLN A 31 6.66 -16.61 -7.49
N PRO A 32 7.95 -16.47 -7.17
CA PRO A 32 8.43 -15.47 -6.21
C PRO A 32 7.98 -14.03 -6.56
N ASP A 33 7.82 -13.72 -7.85
CA ASP A 33 7.33 -12.43 -8.34
C ASP A 33 5.88 -12.12 -7.93
N PHE A 34 5.10 -13.14 -7.56
CA PHE A 34 3.70 -12.99 -7.13
C PHE A 34 3.57 -12.76 -5.62
N GLU A 35 4.62 -13.01 -4.84
CA GLU A 35 4.56 -12.87 -3.38
C GLU A 35 4.16 -11.45 -2.92
N PRO A 36 4.68 -10.35 -3.48
CA PRO A 36 4.27 -9.01 -3.04
C PRO A 36 2.80 -8.71 -3.34
N VAL A 37 2.25 -9.29 -4.41
CA VAL A 37 0.84 -9.17 -4.77
C VAL A 37 -0.03 -9.82 -3.70
N LEU A 38 0.33 -11.04 -3.29
CA LEU A 38 -0.35 -11.76 -2.22
C LEU A 38 -0.19 -11.05 -0.87
N GLU A 39 1.02 -10.59 -0.55
CA GLU A 39 1.34 -9.89 0.70
C GLU A 39 0.53 -8.60 0.83
N ARG A 40 0.33 -7.84 -0.25
CA ARG A 40 -0.53 -6.66 -0.24
C ARG A 40 -1.97 -6.99 0.14
N HIS A 41 -2.50 -8.12 -0.30
CA HIS A 41 -3.88 -8.49 -0.06
C HIS A 41 -4.17 -8.87 1.39
N ILE A 42 -3.15 -9.18 2.20
CA ILE A 42 -3.29 -9.29 3.65
C ILE A 42 -3.96 -8.03 4.23
N HIS A 43 -3.59 -6.85 3.72
CA HIS A 43 -4.23 -5.60 4.13
C HIS A 43 -5.72 -5.56 3.82
N MET A 44 -6.14 -6.01 2.64
CA MET A 44 -7.55 -6.02 2.26
C MET A 44 -8.33 -7.03 3.10
N PHE A 45 -7.87 -8.27 3.12
CA PHE A 45 -8.55 -9.37 3.80
C PHE A 45 -8.76 -9.07 5.28
N MET A 46 -7.73 -8.54 5.97
CA MET A 46 -7.86 -8.20 7.38
C MET A 46 -8.85 -7.04 7.64
N ASN A 47 -8.97 -6.07 6.73
CA ASN A 47 -9.91 -4.95 6.91
C ASN A 47 -11.36 -5.30 6.50
N GLU A 48 -11.61 -6.44 5.85
CA GLU A 48 -12.97 -6.95 5.61
C GLU A 48 -13.62 -7.50 6.89
N ALA A 49 -12.80 -7.91 7.87
CA ALA A 49 -13.29 -8.44 9.14
C ALA A 49 -13.73 -7.33 10.09
N GLN A 50 -15.00 -7.36 10.51
CA GLN A 50 -15.55 -6.37 11.42
C GLN A 50 -14.76 -6.32 12.74
N GLY A 51 -14.28 -5.12 13.08
CA GLY A 51 -13.56 -4.88 14.33
C GLY A 51 -12.08 -5.26 14.30
N LEU A 52 -11.55 -5.70 13.16
CA LEU A 52 -10.13 -5.77 12.86
C LEU A 52 -9.74 -4.55 12.01
N TRP A 53 -8.53 -4.05 12.22
CA TRP A 53 -7.96 -2.96 11.42
C TRP A 53 -6.50 -3.29 11.12
N HIS A 54 -6.10 -3.18 9.86
CA HIS A 54 -4.72 -3.38 9.41
C HIS A 54 -4.27 -2.18 8.57
N MET A 55 -3.06 -1.68 8.80
CA MET A 55 -2.46 -0.60 8.02
C MET A 55 -0.96 -0.81 7.86
N GLY A 56 -0.35 -0.14 6.88
CA GLY A 56 1.05 -0.33 6.56
C GLY A 56 1.28 -1.62 5.76
N GLN A 57 2.54 -2.04 5.73
CA GLN A 57 3.06 -3.09 4.86
C GLN A 57 4.39 -3.62 5.41
N ARG A 58 4.83 -4.80 4.93
CA ARG A 58 6.09 -5.43 5.35
C ARG A 58 6.25 -5.43 6.89
N ASP A 59 7.38 -4.95 7.40
CA ASP A 59 7.74 -4.88 8.82
C ASP A 59 7.37 -3.55 9.50
N ILE A 60 6.59 -2.71 8.83
CA ILE A 60 5.99 -1.48 9.40
C ILE A 60 4.45 -1.55 9.39
N ASN A 61 3.91 -2.77 9.36
CA ASN A 61 2.48 -3.00 9.50
C ASN A 61 1.99 -2.62 10.92
N TRP A 62 0.69 -2.37 11.01
CA TRP A 62 0.04 -2.01 12.26
C TRP A 62 -1.37 -2.59 12.29
N ILE A 63 -1.63 -3.43 13.29
CA ILE A 63 -2.92 -4.09 13.47
C ILE A 63 -3.57 -3.65 14.79
N ARG A 64 -4.88 -3.50 14.78
CA ARG A 64 -5.70 -3.23 15.97
C ARG A 64 -6.92 -4.15 15.97
N ILE A 65 -7.25 -4.65 17.16
CA ILE A 65 -8.46 -5.45 17.41
C ILE A 65 -9.36 -4.63 18.34
N SER A 66 -10.60 -4.43 17.93
CA SER A 66 -11.56 -3.65 18.71
C SER A 66 -12.02 -4.41 19.96
N ARG A 67 -12.47 -3.67 20.97
CA ARG A 67 -13.11 -4.26 22.17
C ARG A 67 -14.33 -5.11 21.81
N GLY A 68 -15.07 -4.72 20.77
CA GLY A 68 -16.23 -5.45 20.27
C GLY A 68 -15.83 -6.82 19.70
N ALA A 69 -14.81 -6.86 18.84
CA ALA A 69 -14.28 -8.11 18.29
C ALA A 69 -13.73 -9.03 19.39
N ALA A 70 -12.94 -8.49 20.33
CA ALA A 70 -12.43 -9.25 21.47
C ALA A 70 -13.57 -9.84 22.33
N LYS A 71 -14.62 -9.05 22.64
CA LYS A 71 -15.80 -9.51 23.38
C LYS A 71 -16.58 -10.58 22.63
N ALA A 72 -16.62 -10.52 21.30
CA ALA A 72 -17.24 -11.53 20.45
C ALA A 72 -16.41 -12.83 20.33
N GLY A 73 -15.24 -12.91 20.99
CA GLY A 73 -14.38 -14.09 21.01
C GLY A 73 -13.33 -14.10 19.89
N PHE A 74 -12.98 -12.95 19.30
CA PHE A 74 -11.92 -12.89 18.30
C PHE A 74 -10.56 -13.31 18.89
N LYS A 75 -9.87 -14.23 18.19
CA LYS A 75 -8.54 -14.75 18.51
C LYS A 75 -7.60 -14.59 17.32
N LEU A 76 -6.30 -14.64 17.54
CA LEU A 76 -5.31 -14.54 16.46
C LEU A 76 -5.46 -15.66 15.43
N GLU A 77 -5.88 -16.86 15.84
CA GLU A 77 -6.20 -17.97 14.91
C GLU A 77 -7.21 -17.55 13.83
N HIS A 78 -8.14 -16.63 14.14
CA HIS A 78 -9.13 -16.13 13.17
C HIS A 78 -8.49 -15.31 12.05
N ILE A 79 -7.40 -14.58 12.32
CA ILE A 79 -6.59 -13.95 11.25
C ILE A 79 -6.05 -15.04 10.33
N GLY A 80 -5.52 -16.12 10.90
CA GLY A 80 -4.97 -17.23 10.12
C GLY A 80 -6.01 -17.94 9.26
N LYS A 81 -7.20 -18.19 9.82
CA LYS A 81 -8.35 -18.78 9.09
C LYS A 81 -8.85 -17.86 7.97
N LEU A 82 -8.96 -16.56 8.25
CA LEU A 82 -9.35 -15.55 7.29
C LEU A 82 -8.38 -15.51 6.10
N LEU A 83 -7.09 -15.37 6.37
CA LEU A 83 -6.06 -15.34 5.32
C LEU A 83 -6.04 -16.65 4.52
N HIS A 84 -6.07 -17.80 5.20
CA HIS A 84 -6.14 -19.10 4.53
C HIS A 84 -7.34 -19.21 3.58
N ALA A 85 -8.54 -18.85 4.04
CA ALA A 85 -9.75 -18.91 3.24
C ALA A 85 -9.69 -17.93 2.05
N LYS A 86 -9.33 -16.67 2.29
CA LYS A 86 -9.29 -15.63 1.26
C LYS A 86 -8.22 -15.87 0.19
N PHE A 87 -7.05 -16.40 0.56
CA PHE A 87 -6.05 -16.77 -0.44
C PHE A 87 -6.50 -17.93 -1.32
N HIS A 88 -7.19 -18.93 -0.77
CA HIS A 88 -7.76 -20.00 -1.59
C HIS A 88 -8.90 -19.51 -2.49
N ASP A 89 -9.76 -18.63 -1.98
CA ASP A 89 -10.89 -18.06 -2.73
C ASP A 89 -10.39 -17.20 -3.91
N ASP A 90 -9.54 -16.21 -3.62
CA ASP A 90 -9.19 -15.17 -4.58
C ASP A 90 -8.03 -15.57 -5.51
N TYR A 91 -7.21 -16.57 -5.11
CA TYR A 91 -5.99 -16.96 -5.82
C TYR A 91 -5.89 -18.46 -6.12
N SER A 92 -7.01 -19.19 -6.14
CA SER A 92 -7.06 -20.62 -6.52
C SER A 92 -6.44 -20.95 -7.87
N SER A 93 -6.34 -19.98 -8.78
CA SER A 93 -5.72 -20.16 -10.10
C SER A 93 -4.20 -20.32 -10.04
N ILE A 94 -3.55 -19.83 -8.97
CA ILE A 94 -2.10 -19.86 -8.78
C ILE A 94 -1.67 -20.58 -7.48
N LEU A 95 -2.56 -20.72 -6.49
CA LEU A 95 -2.29 -21.33 -5.19
C LEU A 95 -3.02 -22.68 -5.03
N ASP A 96 -2.26 -23.73 -4.74
CA ASP A 96 -2.77 -25.07 -4.42
C ASP A 96 -2.87 -25.31 -2.90
N LYS A 97 -1.94 -24.73 -2.12
CA LYS A 97 -1.85 -24.91 -0.66
C LYS A 97 -1.47 -23.60 0.03
N VAL A 98 -2.08 -23.34 1.17
CA VAL A 98 -1.77 -22.20 2.04
C VAL A 98 -1.59 -22.68 3.47
N GLN A 99 -0.50 -22.26 4.14
CA GLN A 99 -0.30 -22.43 5.57
C GLN A 99 -0.04 -21.07 6.19
N VAL A 100 -0.81 -20.73 7.22
CA VAL A 100 -0.63 -19.47 7.97
C VAL A 100 -0.09 -19.79 9.35
N LYS A 101 1.03 -19.16 9.70
CA LYS A 101 1.68 -19.22 11.01
C LYS A 101 1.72 -17.83 11.61
N ILE A 102 1.25 -17.69 12.84
CA ILE A 102 1.20 -16.44 13.58
C ILE A 102 2.13 -16.54 14.78
N PHE A 103 2.97 -15.54 14.97
CA PHE A 103 3.98 -15.48 16.03
C PHE A 103 3.75 -14.26 16.91
N THR A 104 3.76 -14.44 18.22
CA THR A 104 3.64 -13.35 19.21
C THR A 104 4.69 -13.38 20.31
N ASP A 105 5.65 -14.30 20.24
CA ASP A 105 6.87 -14.22 21.05
C ASP A 105 7.82 -13.15 20.49
N GLN A 106 8.28 -12.24 21.35
CA GLN A 106 9.12 -11.11 20.95
C GLN A 106 10.40 -11.54 20.23
N LYS A 107 11.11 -12.54 20.77
CA LYS A 107 12.41 -12.97 20.21
C LYS A 107 12.21 -13.64 18.85
N GLN A 108 11.19 -14.47 18.73
CA GLN A 108 10.86 -15.12 17.45
C GLN A 108 10.44 -14.11 16.39
N VAL A 109 9.59 -13.13 16.75
CA VAL A 109 9.16 -12.07 15.82
C VAL A 109 10.34 -11.22 15.35
N GLU A 110 11.26 -10.85 16.24
CA GLU A 110 12.46 -10.10 15.88
C GLU A 110 13.39 -10.88 14.94
N GLU A 111 13.51 -12.19 15.12
CA GLU A 111 14.33 -13.02 14.23
C GLU A 111 13.68 -13.20 12.85
N LEU A 112 12.38 -13.48 12.82
CA LEU A 112 11.61 -13.54 11.57
C LEU A 112 11.64 -12.21 10.82
N ARG A 113 11.60 -11.08 11.53
CA ARG A 113 11.71 -9.76 10.93
C ARG A 113 13.04 -9.59 10.17
N LYS A 114 14.17 -10.04 10.72
CA LYS A 114 15.46 -9.97 10.00
C LYS A 114 15.44 -10.80 8.72
N GLN A 115 14.85 -11.99 8.77
CA GLN A 115 14.70 -12.85 7.59
C GLN A 115 13.81 -12.17 6.52
N ALA A 116 12.68 -11.59 6.94
CA ALA A 116 11.79 -10.86 6.05
C ALA A 116 12.47 -9.64 5.41
N GLN A 117 13.31 -8.91 6.16
CA GLN A 117 14.07 -7.77 5.63
C GLN A 117 15.04 -8.15 4.51
N VAL A 118 15.62 -9.36 4.53
CA VAL A 118 16.45 -9.87 3.43
C VAL A 118 15.60 -10.02 2.16
N VAL A 119 14.43 -10.66 2.28
CA VAL A 119 13.48 -10.81 1.16
C VAL A 119 13.02 -9.45 0.63
N PHE A 120 12.74 -8.49 1.51
CA PHE A 120 12.35 -7.14 1.10
C PHE A 120 13.47 -6.42 0.33
N ALA A 121 14.72 -6.56 0.79
CA ALA A 121 15.87 -5.98 0.10
C ALA A 121 16.09 -6.61 -1.29
N GLU A 122 15.92 -7.92 -1.43
CA GLU A 122 15.98 -8.60 -2.73
C GLU A 122 14.87 -8.10 -3.67
N ARG A 123 13.65 -7.91 -3.17
CA ARG A 123 12.54 -7.36 -3.95
C ARG A 123 12.83 -5.94 -4.42
N ASP A 124 13.36 -5.09 -3.53
CA ASP A 124 13.71 -3.70 -3.84
C ASP A 124 14.88 -3.63 -4.85
N ALA A 125 15.85 -4.55 -4.77
CA ALA A 125 16.97 -4.63 -5.71
C ALA A 125 16.53 -4.93 -7.15
N ARG A 126 15.40 -5.61 -7.37
CA ARG A 126 14.85 -5.86 -8.72
C ARG A 126 14.30 -4.59 -9.39
N LEU A 127 13.89 -3.60 -8.60
CA LEU A 127 13.46 -2.29 -9.10
C LEU A 127 14.64 -1.36 -9.34
N ALA A 128 15.78 -1.61 -8.71
CA ALA A 128 16.95 -0.76 -8.82
C ALA A 128 17.45 -0.71 -10.27
N GLY A 129 17.49 0.50 -10.83
CA GLY A 129 17.93 0.75 -12.21
C GLY A 129 16.82 0.89 -13.23
N MET A 130 15.56 0.61 -12.87
CA MET A 130 14.40 0.92 -13.72
C MET A 130 14.10 2.42 -13.65
N GLN A 131 13.97 3.08 -14.79
CA GLN A 131 13.70 4.52 -14.89
C GLN A 131 12.39 4.77 -15.62
N ASP A 132 11.69 5.85 -15.28
CA ASP A 132 10.42 6.20 -15.93
C ASP A 132 10.61 6.54 -17.43
N GLU A 133 11.80 7.06 -17.79
CA GLU A 133 12.19 7.35 -19.18
C GLU A 133 12.29 6.08 -20.03
N ASP A 134 12.81 4.99 -19.46
CA ASP A 134 13.13 3.76 -20.17
C ASP A 134 11.90 2.84 -20.36
N ILE A 135 10.74 3.22 -19.80
CA ILE A 135 9.53 2.39 -19.79
C ILE A 135 8.33 3.11 -20.39
N GLU A 136 7.69 2.48 -21.38
CA GLU A 136 6.52 3.02 -22.07
C GLU A 136 5.17 2.76 -21.39
N THR A 137 5.14 1.85 -20.41
CA THR A 137 3.92 1.41 -19.73
C THR A 137 4.01 1.68 -18.23
N PHE A 138 3.09 2.47 -17.69
CA PHE A 138 2.82 2.53 -16.26
C PHE A 138 1.66 1.60 -15.91
N TYR A 139 1.37 1.44 -14.63
CA TYR A 139 0.22 0.65 -14.19
C TYR A 139 -0.73 1.48 -13.34
N SER A 140 -2.03 1.28 -13.53
CA SER A 140 -3.02 1.73 -12.56
C SER A 140 -3.00 0.85 -11.31
N CYS A 141 -3.54 1.37 -10.21
CA CYS A 141 -4.09 0.56 -9.14
C CYS A 141 -5.39 1.20 -8.64
N THR A 142 -6.50 0.47 -8.75
CA THR A 142 -7.83 0.87 -8.26
C THR A 142 -8.28 0.09 -7.02
N LEU A 143 -7.39 -0.68 -6.40
CA LEU A 143 -7.69 -1.55 -5.26
C LEU A 143 -8.31 -0.80 -4.07
N CYS A 144 -7.97 0.49 -3.90
CA CYS A 144 -8.48 1.33 -2.83
C CYS A 144 -9.77 2.10 -3.19
N GLN A 145 -10.41 1.82 -4.33
CA GLN A 145 -11.69 2.45 -4.70
C GLN A 145 -12.86 2.02 -3.80
N SER A 146 -12.72 0.91 -3.07
CA SER A 146 -13.63 0.55 -1.97
C SER A 146 -13.67 1.59 -0.85
N PHE A 147 -12.59 2.38 -0.67
CA PHE A 147 -12.51 3.47 0.30
C PHE A 147 -12.68 4.85 -0.34
N ALA A 148 -12.04 5.08 -1.49
CA ALA A 148 -12.08 6.35 -2.21
C ALA A 148 -12.46 6.09 -3.68
N PRO A 149 -13.77 6.13 -4.03
CA PRO A 149 -14.28 5.64 -5.32
C PRO A 149 -13.62 6.24 -6.57
N ASN A 150 -13.18 7.50 -6.48
CA ASN A 150 -12.60 8.22 -7.61
C ASN A 150 -11.05 8.21 -7.59
N HIS A 151 -10.43 7.53 -6.63
CA HIS A 151 -8.98 7.46 -6.52
C HIS A 151 -8.37 6.41 -7.46
N ILE A 152 -7.25 6.77 -8.08
CA ILE A 152 -6.41 5.89 -8.89
C ILE A 152 -4.95 6.19 -8.55
N CYS A 153 -4.19 5.17 -8.17
CA CYS A 153 -2.73 5.28 -8.21
C CYS A 153 -2.26 5.06 -9.64
N VAL A 154 -1.33 5.88 -10.13
CA VAL A 154 -0.54 5.57 -11.33
C VAL A 154 0.87 5.26 -10.89
N VAL A 155 1.25 4.00 -11.01
CA VAL A 155 2.49 3.44 -10.49
C VAL A 155 3.51 3.37 -11.62
N SER A 156 4.66 3.99 -11.40
CA SER A 156 5.83 3.95 -12.27
C SER A 156 7.03 3.35 -11.51
N PRO A 157 8.11 2.94 -12.20
CA PRO A 157 9.32 2.47 -11.52
C PRO A 157 9.82 3.42 -10.44
N GLU A 158 9.76 4.73 -10.69
CA GLU A 158 10.27 5.75 -9.78
C GLU A 158 9.19 6.40 -8.89
N ARG A 159 7.93 5.98 -9.01
CA ARG A 159 6.84 6.39 -8.10
C ARG A 159 5.97 5.17 -7.73
N PRO A 160 6.32 4.46 -6.65
CA PRO A 160 5.50 3.36 -6.14
C PRO A 160 4.14 3.85 -5.65
N GLY A 161 3.17 2.94 -5.49
CA GLY A 161 1.88 3.26 -4.91
C GLY A 161 2.03 3.92 -3.54
N LEU A 162 1.17 4.88 -3.21
CA LEU A 162 1.27 5.68 -1.98
C LEU A 162 1.23 4.83 -0.69
N CYS A 163 0.72 3.60 -0.76
CA CYS A 163 0.74 2.63 0.33
C CYS A 163 2.12 2.05 0.66
N GLY A 164 3.12 2.24 -0.20
CA GLY A 164 4.47 1.67 -0.09
C GLY A 164 4.58 0.18 -0.42
N ALA A 165 3.45 -0.49 -0.67
CA ALA A 165 3.39 -1.94 -0.78
C ALA A 165 3.32 -2.47 -2.22
N TYR A 166 2.99 -1.62 -3.19
CA TYR A 166 2.97 -1.95 -4.61
C TYR A 166 3.97 -1.08 -5.37
N SER A 167 4.97 -1.75 -5.94
CA SER A 167 5.85 -1.22 -6.97
C SER A 167 5.27 -1.42 -8.37
N TRP A 168 6.01 -0.94 -9.38
CA TRP A 168 5.67 -1.19 -10.78
C TRP A 168 5.69 -2.67 -11.13
N LEU A 169 6.69 -3.42 -10.65
CA LEU A 169 6.79 -4.87 -10.88
C LEU A 169 5.62 -5.62 -10.24
N ASP A 170 5.18 -5.19 -9.06
CA ASP A 170 4.04 -5.81 -8.36
C ASP A 170 2.74 -5.56 -9.12
N CYS A 171 2.56 -4.36 -9.69
CA CYS A 171 1.38 -4.07 -10.50
C CYS A 171 1.36 -4.88 -11.81
N ARG A 172 2.53 -5.08 -12.44
CA ARG A 172 2.67 -5.98 -13.59
C ARG A 172 2.31 -7.42 -13.22
N ALA A 173 2.87 -7.92 -12.11
CA ALA A 173 2.57 -9.27 -11.61
C ALA A 173 1.08 -9.42 -11.28
N ALA A 174 0.46 -8.42 -10.65
CA ALA A 174 -0.96 -8.45 -10.32
C ALA A 174 -1.85 -8.53 -11.57
N PHE A 175 -1.49 -7.81 -12.65
CA PHE A 175 -2.18 -7.91 -13.94
C PHE A 175 -1.98 -9.28 -14.59
N GLU A 176 -0.79 -9.88 -14.49
CA GLU A 176 -0.52 -11.23 -15.00
C GLU A 176 -1.36 -12.30 -14.29
N ILE A 177 -1.50 -12.19 -12.96
CA ILE A 177 -2.32 -13.10 -12.15
C ILE A 177 -3.80 -12.95 -12.49
N THR A 178 -4.29 -11.70 -12.51
CA THR A 178 -5.71 -11.38 -12.73
C THR A 178 -5.85 -10.21 -13.72
N PRO A 179 -5.94 -10.47 -15.03
CA PRO A 179 -6.00 -9.42 -16.05
C PRO A 179 -7.22 -8.49 -15.93
N SER A 180 -8.32 -8.96 -15.35
CA SER A 180 -9.52 -8.16 -15.03
C SER A 180 -9.44 -7.45 -13.68
N GLY A 181 -8.30 -7.53 -12.99
CA GLY A 181 -8.08 -7.02 -11.65
C GLY A 181 -7.85 -5.50 -11.59
N PRO A 182 -7.52 -4.97 -10.40
CA PRO A 182 -7.40 -3.52 -10.17
C PRO A 182 -6.16 -2.88 -10.80
N ASN A 183 -5.21 -3.69 -11.27
CA ASN A 183 -3.97 -3.24 -11.89
C ASN A 183 -4.08 -3.38 -13.40
N GLN A 184 -4.08 -2.26 -14.12
CA GLN A 184 -4.21 -2.24 -15.57
C GLN A 184 -3.00 -1.53 -16.19
N PRO A 185 -2.43 -2.04 -17.30
CA PRO A 185 -1.36 -1.36 -18.00
C PRO A 185 -1.87 -0.09 -18.67
N ILE A 186 -1.12 0.99 -18.55
CA ILE A 186 -1.39 2.29 -19.18
C ILE A 186 -0.16 2.68 -20.01
N SER A 187 -0.30 2.71 -21.34
CA SER A 187 0.72 3.31 -22.20
C SER A 187 0.83 4.81 -21.88
N LYS A 188 2.06 5.35 -21.75
CA LYS A 188 2.28 6.79 -21.51
C LYS A 188 1.59 7.62 -22.61
N GLY A 189 1.82 7.28 -23.87
CA GLY A 189 1.32 8.08 -25.00
C GLY A 189 2.18 9.32 -25.23
N ASN A 190 1.58 10.39 -25.74
CA ASN A 190 2.31 11.64 -25.98
C ASN A 190 2.55 12.36 -24.66
N CYS A 191 3.79 12.81 -24.46
CA CYS A 191 4.11 13.69 -23.34
C CYS A 191 3.47 15.06 -23.57
N VAL A 192 2.68 15.51 -22.60
CA VAL A 192 1.98 16.80 -22.61
C VAL A 192 2.81 17.86 -21.91
N GLU A 193 3.35 17.52 -20.73
CA GLU A 193 4.24 18.38 -19.97
C GLU A 193 5.34 17.52 -19.32
N PRO A 194 6.57 17.55 -19.87
CA PRO A 194 7.66 16.69 -19.41
C PRO A 194 8.15 17.07 -18.00
N THR A 195 8.03 18.33 -17.59
CA THR A 195 8.55 18.78 -16.29
C THR A 195 7.76 18.16 -15.14
N ILE A 196 6.43 18.14 -15.23
CA ILE A 196 5.56 17.62 -14.17
C ILE A 196 5.10 16.17 -14.42
N GLY A 197 5.52 15.58 -15.54
CA GLY A 197 5.15 14.22 -15.93
C GLY A 197 3.66 14.07 -16.23
N GLN A 198 3.15 14.80 -17.23
CA GLN A 198 1.81 14.57 -17.78
C GLN A 198 1.89 13.93 -19.17
N TRP A 199 1.03 12.94 -19.39
CA TRP A 199 0.85 12.29 -20.69
C TRP A 199 -0.62 12.12 -21.03
N ASP A 200 -0.93 12.17 -22.33
CA ASP A 200 -2.31 12.19 -22.84
C ASP A 200 -3.11 10.93 -22.49
N LYS A 201 -2.52 9.74 -22.65
CA LYS A 201 -3.18 8.46 -22.36
C LYS A 201 -3.33 8.20 -20.87
N ILE A 202 -2.39 8.68 -20.06
CA ILE A 202 -2.52 8.62 -18.59
C ILE A 202 -3.69 9.51 -18.14
N ASN A 203 -3.76 10.75 -18.63
CA ASN A 203 -4.87 11.66 -18.34
C ASN A 203 -6.22 11.07 -18.79
N ALA A 204 -6.29 10.52 -20.02
CA ALA A 204 -7.51 9.87 -20.52
C ALA A 204 -7.93 8.66 -19.66
N PHE A 205 -6.96 7.85 -19.20
CA PHE A 205 -7.23 6.72 -18.31
C PHE A 205 -7.78 7.18 -16.95
N VAL A 206 -7.14 8.19 -16.34
CA VAL A 206 -7.55 8.75 -15.04
C VAL A 206 -8.94 9.40 -15.13
N LEU A 207 -9.22 10.17 -16.18
CA LEU A 207 -10.53 10.78 -16.43
C LEU A 207 -11.63 9.72 -16.51
N LYS A 208 -11.42 8.68 -17.32
CA LYS A 208 -12.39 7.58 -17.46
C LYS A 208 -12.60 6.84 -16.13
N THR A 209 -11.51 6.46 -15.46
CA THR A 209 -11.54 5.56 -14.30
C THR A 209 -11.99 6.25 -13.01
N SER A 210 -11.85 7.57 -12.94
CA SER A 210 -12.38 8.39 -11.83
C SER A 210 -13.85 8.79 -12.02
N GLY A 211 -14.52 8.31 -13.07
CA GLY A 211 -15.89 8.72 -13.39
C GLY A 211 -16.00 10.21 -13.78
N GLY A 212 -14.95 10.78 -14.35
CA GLY A 212 -14.89 12.20 -14.74
C GLY A 212 -14.45 13.17 -13.64
N ASN A 213 -14.14 12.69 -12.43
CA ASN A 213 -13.80 13.56 -11.29
C ASN A 213 -12.36 14.08 -11.30
N VAL A 214 -11.46 13.40 -12.01
CA VAL A 214 -10.05 13.79 -12.13
C VAL A 214 -9.68 13.85 -13.60
N GLU A 215 -9.52 15.04 -14.15
CA GLU A 215 -9.27 15.22 -15.59
C GLU A 215 -7.80 14.98 -15.98
N ARG A 216 -6.88 15.35 -15.09
CA ARG A 216 -5.44 15.31 -15.32
C ARG A 216 -4.70 14.88 -14.07
N MET A 217 -3.52 14.31 -14.24
CA MET A 217 -2.65 13.95 -13.13
C MET A 217 -1.18 14.08 -13.50
N SER A 218 -0.43 14.79 -12.66
CA SER A 218 1.02 14.98 -12.77
C SER A 218 1.77 13.96 -11.94
N GLN A 219 2.66 13.20 -12.59
CA GLN A 219 3.47 12.18 -11.93
C GLN A 219 4.57 12.78 -11.05
N TYR A 220 5.01 14.01 -11.31
CA TYR A 220 6.13 14.64 -10.62
C TYR A 220 5.76 15.94 -9.89
N SER A 221 4.54 16.48 -10.05
CA SER A 221 4.14 17.68 -9.30
C SER A 221 3.24 17.38 -8.11
N MET A 222 3.49 18.07 -7.00
CA MET A 222 2.53 18.18 -5.89
C MET A 222 1.65 19.44 -5.96
N ILE A 223 1.90 20.32 -6.93
CA ILE A 223 1.24 21.62 -7.08
C ILE A 223 0.18 21.55 -8.18
N THR A 224 0.58 21.17 -9.39
CA THR A 224 -0.31 21.12 -10.54
C THR A 224 -0.84 19.72 -10.71
N ASP A 225 -2.17 19.56 -10.66
CA ASP A 225 -2.88 18.29 -10.84
C ASP A 225 -2.24 17.10 -10.08
N PRO A 226 -1.99 17.20 -8.75
CA PRO A 226 -1.33 16.13 -8.03
C PRO A 226 -2.16 14.83 -8.08
N MET A 227 -1.48 13.69 -7.98
CA MET A 227 -2.17 12.40 -7.77
C MET A 227 -3.02 12.47 -6.50
N THR A 228 -4.27 12.04 -6.60
CA THR A 228 -5.18 11.96 -5.45
C THR A 228 -4.71 10.89 -4.47
N SER A 229 -5.26 10.88 -3.26
CA SER A 229 -4.96 9.85 -2.25
C SER A 229 -6.21 9.13 -1.77
N CYS A 230 -6.10 7.84 -1.49
CA CYS A 230 -7.15 7.07 -0.81
C CYS A 230 -7.15 7.34 0.70
N GLY A 231 -6.63 6.43 1.50
CA GLY A 231 -6.51 6.57 2.95
C GLY A 231 -5.33 5.82 3.57
N CYS A 232 -4.57 5.05 2.77
CA CYS A 232 -3.51 4.17 3.24
C CYS A 232 -2.09 4.67 2.96
N PHE A 233 -1.91 5.95 2.62
CA PHE A 233 -0.58 6.55 2.43
C PHE A 233 0.25 6.44 3.72
N GLU A 234 1.55 6.20 3.56
CA GLU A 234 2.50 6.10 4.68
C GLU A 234 2.91 7.49 5.19
N CYS A 235 3.04 8.44 4.28
CA CYS A 235 3.48 9.80 4.52
C CYS A 235 2.56 10.82 3.83
N ILE A 236 2.58 12.04 4.34
CA ILE A 236 1.99 13.21 3.70
C ILE A 236 3.08 14.26 3.53
N ALA A 237 3.23 14.77 2.31
CA ALA A 237 3.99 15.98 2.05
C ALA A 237 3.03 17.18 1.99
N ALA A 238 3.42 18.29 2.60
CA ALA A 238 2.64 19.53 2.64
C ALA A 238 3.55 20.74 2.39
N VAL A 239 3.11 21.68 1.54
CA VAL A 239 3.82 22.94 1.30
C VAL A 239 3.84 23.78 2.58
N LEU A 240 5.00 24.36 2.87
CA LEU A 240 5.22 25.36 3.91
C LEU A 240 5.59 26.70 3.25
N PRO A 241 4.61 27.57 2.96
CA PRO A 241 4.87 28.80 2.21
C PRO A 241 5.95 29.69 2.83
N SER A 242 6.01 29.75 4.17
CA SER A 242 6.97 30.57 4.91
C SER A 242 8.42 30.12 4.78
N THR A 243 8.67 28.87 4.36
CA THR A 243 10.03 28.33 4.16
C THR A 243 10.42 28.22 2.69
N GLY A 244 9.47 28.44 1.77
CA GLY A 244 9.64 28.14 0.35
C GLY A 244 9.84 26.64 0.07
N GLY A 245 9.50 25.76 1.03
CA GLY A 245 9.72 24.32 0.94
C GLY A 245 8.51 23.50 1.36
N ILE A 246 8.75 22.25 1.72
CA ILE A 246 7.72 21.31 2.17
C ILE A 246 8.10 20.70 3.52
N MET A 247 7.11 20.17 4.23
CA MET A 247 7.30 19.19 5.29
C MET A 247 6.82 17.81 4.85
N ILE A 248 7.37 16.77 5.45
CA ILE A 248 6.88 15.40 5.33
C ILE A 248 6.56 14.88 6.74
N VAL A 249 5.40 14.26 6.90
CA VAL A 249 5.02 13.58 8.15
C VAL A 249 4.53 12.16 7.85
N ASN A 250 5.06 11.19 8.61
CA ASN A 250 4.66 9.79 8.52
C ASN A 250 3.46 9.49 9.44
N ARG A 251 2.73 8.43 9.11
CA ARG A 251 1.50 7.99 9.81
C ARG A 251 1.68 7.72 11.29
N GLU A 252 2.87 7.27 11.68
CA GLU A 252 3.16 6.92 13.07
C GLU A 252 3.47 8.14 13.95
N PHE A 253 3.67 9.32 13.38
CA PHE A 253 4.01 10.54 14.12
C PHE A 253 2.77 11.16 14.80
N PRO A 254 2.70 11.21 16.15
CA PRO A 254 1.47 11.56 16.86
C PRO A 254 1.36 13.07 17.18
N GLU A 255 2.43 13.82 16.98
CA GLU A 255 2.56 15.19 17.43
C GLU A 255 2.10 16.21 16.38
N MET A 256 2.11 17.47 16.78
CA MET A 256 1.81 18.58 15.88
C MET A 256 2.96 18.78 14.90
N THR A 257 2.62 19.12 13.66
CA THR A 257 3.61 19.42 12.62
C THR A 257 3.71 20.93 12.38
N PRO A 258 4.75 21.41 11.68
CA PRO A 258 4.89 22.82 11.34
C PRO A 258 3.74 23.43 10.53
N CYS A 259 2.91 22.62 9.86
CA CYS A 259 1.70 23.11 9.17
C CYS A 259 0.49 23.32 10.10
N GLY A 260 0.66 23.16 11.41
CA GLY A 260 -0.41 23.37 12.40
C GLY A 260 -1.43 22.24 12.50
N MET A 261 -1.16 21.09 11.88
CA MET A 261 -2.01 19.90 11.91
C MET A 261 -1.22 18.66 12.30
N LYS A 262 -1.88 17.71 12.98
CA LYS A 262 -1.37 16.34 13.16
C LYS A 262 -1.55 15.53 11.87
N PHE A 263 -0.85 14.41 11.74
CA PHE A 263 -1.04 13.48 10.61
C PHE A 263 -2.52 13.10 10.41
N SER A 264 -3.26 12.81 11.48
CA SER A 264 -4.68 12.41 11.39
C SER A 264 -5.56 13.48 10.78
N THR A 265 -5.29 14.76 11.09
CA THR A 265 -6.04 15.89 10.54
C THR A 265 -5.69 16.09 9.07
N LEU A 266 -4.40 16.06 8.73
CA LEU A 266 -3.93 16.12 7.34
C LEU A 266 -4.51 14.98 6.49
N ALA A 267 -4.57 13.77 7.03
CA ALA A 267 -5.09 12.61 6.33
C ALA A 267 -6.56 12.78 5.93
N GLY A 268 -7.36 13.48 6.74
CA GLY A 268 -8.74 13.84 6.42
C GLY A 268 -8.86 14.88 5.30
N THR A 269 -7.85 15.74 5.13
CA THR A 269 -7.79 16.73 4.04
C THR A 269 -7.33 16.12 2.73
N VAL A 270 -6.31 15.25 2.77
CA VAL A 270 -5.63 14.73 1.57
C VAL A 270 -6.31 13.46 1.03
N GLY A 271 -6.95 12.69 1.89
CA GLY A 271 -7.62 11.45 1.53
C GLY A 271 -8.95 11.65 0.78
N GLY A 272 -9.53 10.55 0.32
CA GLY A 272 -10.87 10.52 -0.27
C GLY A 272 -10.92 10.74 -1.79
N GLY A 273 -9.78 10.74 -2.47
CA GLY A 273 -9.72 10.73 -3.93
C GLY A 273 -9.90 12.10 -4.58
N GLN A 274 -9.65 13.19 -3.85
CA GLN A 274 -9.65 14.56 -4.37
C GLN A 274 -8.23 15.04 -4.69
N GLN A 275 -8.10 15.98 -5.63
CA GLN A 275 -6.82 16.66 -5.88
C GLN A 275 -6.66 17.83 -4.93
N THR A 276 -5.55 17.84 -4.18
CA THR A 276 -5.25 18.87 -3.19
C THR A 276 -3.90 19.51 -3.49
N PRO A 277 -3.83 20.50 -4.43
CA PRO A 277 -2.62 21.26 -4.70
C PRO A 277 -1.88 21.69 -3.42
N GLY A 278 -0.60 21.35 -3.32
CA GLY A 278 0.24 21.62 -2.15
C GLY A 278 0.22 20.52 -1.08
N PHE A 279 -0.59 19.46 -1.24
CA PHE A 279 -0.62 18.31 -0.35
C PHE A 279 -0.71 17.00 -1.13
N ILE A 280 0.16 16.04 -0.81
CA ILE A 280 0.11 14.70 -1.40
C ILE A 280 0.35 13.61 -0.37
N GLY A 281 -0.42 12.51 -0.46
CA GLY A 281 -0.10 11.26 0.19
C GLY A 281 0.91 10.48 -0.64
N HIS A 282 1.94 9.92 0.00
CA HIS A 282 2.96 9.13 -0.68
C HIS A 282 3.53 8.05 0.24
N SER A 283 4.31 7.13 -0.35
CA SER A 283 5.05 6.11 0.40
C SER A 283 6.36 6.64 0.95
N LYS A 284 6.92 5.95 1.94
CA LYS A 284 8.27 6.23 2.46
C LYS A 284 9.33 6.03 1.37
N HIS A 285 9.15 5.03 0.50
CA HIS A 285 10.06 4.74 -0.61
C HIS A 285 10.14 5.88 -1.64
N TYR A 286 9.04 6.59 -1.90
CA TYR A 286 9.04 7.66 -2.89
C TYR A 286 9.97 8.83 -2.51
N ILE A 287 10.23 9.06 -1.22
CA ILE A 287 11.10 10.15 -0.73
C ILE A 287 12.51 10.07 -1.33
N ASN A 288 13.02 8.86 -1.53
CA ASN A 288 14.36 8.62 -2.06
C ASN A 288 14.40 8.48 -3.59
N SER A 289 13.26 8.67 -4.27
CA SER A 289 13.19 8.61 -5.71
C SER A 289 13.84 9.83 -6.36
N ARG A 290 14.49 9.64 -7.51
CA ARG A 290 14.98 10.75 -8.36
C ARG A 290 13.83 11.59 -8.92
N LYS A 291 12.61 11.03 -8.94
CA LYS A 291 11.37 11.67 -9.39
C LYS A 291 10.54 12.24 -8.24
N PHE A 292 11.05 12.24 -7.01
CA PHE A 292 10.34 12.78 -5.86
C PHE A 292 10.04 14.28 -6.06
N ILE A 293 8.77 14.57 -6.37
CA ILE A 293 8.23 15.92 -6.60
C ILE A 293 9.11 16.81 -7.53
N ALA A 294 9.71 16.20 -8.55
CA ALA A 294 10.71 16.81 -9.43
C ALA A 294 10.20 17.98 -10.29
#